data_AF-A0A7Y6JTN7-F1
#
_entry.id   AF-A0A7Y6JTN7-F1
#
_cell.length_a   1.000
_cell.length_b   1.000
_cell.length_c   1.000
_cell.angle_alpha   90.00
_cell.angle_beta   90.00
_cell.angle_gamma   90.00
#
_symmetry.space_group_name_H-M   'P 1'
#
loop_
_entity.id
_entity.type
_entity.pdbx_description
1 polymer ?
#
loop_
_entity_poly.entity_id
_entity_poly.type
_entity_poly.pdbx_seq_one_letter_code
_entity_poly.pdbx_strand_id
1 'polypeptide(L)'
;MSKLPHNAKISKSQVTQWEVIKNCEYADNCLSKIVNLYVIKMARLSDFYASDEPEINTILVRISVTSENVFLSKAAAIEIMEDIFPHKFNSKKKNNISRLEDLYNYLCSVVGNSLPKEMLESLVREYKDAVNLFKAIT
;
A
#
# COMPACT_ATOMS: atom_id res chain seq x y z
N MET A 1 -21.98 -13.57 13.82
CA MET A 1 -20.69 -13.41 13.13
C MET A 1 -20.86 -12.36 12.05
N SER A 2 -20.29 -11.16 12.24
CA SER A 2 -20.21 -10.14 11.20
C SER A 2 -19.44 -10.70 10.01
N LYS A 3 -20.01 -10.61 8.80
CA LYS A 3 -19.30 -11.02 7.58
C LYS A 3 -18.01 -10.22 7.48
N LEU A 4 -16.88 -10.91 7.35
CA LEU A 4 -15.61 -10.28 7.03
C LEU A 4 -15.75 -9.53 5.70
N PRO A 5 -15.23 -8.30 5.59
CA PRO A 5 -15.28 -7.54 4.35
C PRO A 5 -14.49 -8.28 3.25
N HIS A 6 -14.87 -8.09 1.98
CA HIS A 6 -14.35 -8.87 0.84
C HIS A 6 -12.80 -8.82 0.71
N ASN A 7 -12.18 -7.76 1.21
CA ASN A 7 -10.72 -7.54 1.19
C ASN A 7 -9.99 -8.05 2.44
N ALA A 8 -10.68 -8.71 3.38
CA ALA A 8 -10.04 -9.34 4.53
C ALA A 8 -9.50 -10.73 4.15
N LYS A 9 -8.25 -10.99 4.51
CA LYS A 9 -7.58 -12.27 4.33
C LYS A 9 -7.16 -12.82 5.69
N ILE A 10 -7.54 -14.06 5.94
CA ILE A 10 -7.27 -14.77 7.18
C ILE A 10 -6.01 -15.62 6.98
N SER A 11 -5.00 -15.41 7.81
CA SER A 11 -3.91 -16.35 8.04
C SER A 11 -4.16 -17.14 9.33
N LYS A 12 -3.25 -18.05 9.70
CA LYS A 12 -3.42 -18.93 10.88
C LYS A 12 -3.74 -18.18 12.18
N SER A 13 -3.21 -16.96 12.37
CA SER A 13 -3.31 -16.22 13.62
C SER A 13 -3.66 -14.73 13.43
N GLN A 14 -3.95 -14.30 12.21
CA GLN A 14 -4.14 -12.87 11.91
C GLN A 14 -5.13 -12.66 10.77
N VAL A 15 -5.98 -11.65 10.90
CA VAL A 15 -6.77 -11.11 9.79
C VAL A 15 -6.09 -9.85 9.30
N THR A 16 -5.78 -9.80 8.01
CA THR A 16 -5.25 -8.61 7.35
C THR A 16 -6.30 -8.06 6.38
N GLN A 17 -6.58 -6.77 6.47
CA GLN A 17 -7.45 -6.04 5.56
C GLN A 17 -6.68 -4.84 5.02
N TRP A 18 -6.83 -4.53 3.74
CA TRP A 18 -6.29 -3.28 3.19
C TRP A 18 -7.28 -2.59 2.28
N GLU A 19 -7.29 -1.27 2.34
CA GLU A 19 -8.05 -0.38 1.45
C GLU A 19 -7.09 0.58 0.76
N VAL A 20 -7.45 0.99 -0.45
CA VAL A 20 -6.67 1.93 -1.27
C VAL A 20 -7.53 3.16 -1.53
N ILE A 21 -7.12 4.29 -0.97
CA ILE A 21 -7.74 5.59 -1.20
C ILE A 21 -6.92 6.29 -2.27
N LYS A 22 -7.56 6.63 -3.40
CA LYS A 22 -6.90 7.26 -4.55
C LYS A 22 -7.28 8.73 -4.61
N ASN A 23 -6.30 9.57 -4.88
CA ASN A 23 -6.51 10.99 -5.14
C ASN A 23 -5.73 11.41 -6.38
N CYS A 24 -6.39 12.10 -7.31
CA CYS A 24 -5.77 12.70 -8.47
C CYS A 24 -5.59 14.20 -8.22
N GLU A 25 -4.37 14.68 -8.33
CA GLU A 25 -4.04 16.10 -8.30
C GLU A 25 -3.87 16.59 -9.75
N TYR A 26 -4.44 17.75 -10.04
CA TYR A 26 -4.39 18.38 -11.35
C TYR A 26 -3.71 19.74 -11.23
N ALA A 27 -2.85 20.08 -12.18
CA ALA A 27 -2.23 21.39 -12.32
C ALA A 27 -2.44 21.87 -13.76
N ASP A 28 -2.87 23.12 -13.94
CA ASP A 28 -3.15 23.72 -15.26
C ASP A 28 -4.06 22.87 -16.15
N ASN A 29 -5.11 22.26 -15.56
CA ASN A 29 -6.04 21.31 -16.20
C ASN A 29 -5.41 19.99 -16.70
N CYS A 30 -4.14 19.73 -16.37
CA CYS A 30 -3.48 18.47 -16.65
C CYS A 30 -3.33 17.63 -15.38
N LEU A 31 -3.42 16.31 -15.51
CA LEU A 31 -3.11 15.41 -14.41
C LEU A 31 -1.63 15.56 -14.02
N SER A 32 -1.35 15.98 -12.79
CA SER A 32 0.01 16.22 -12.32
C SER A 32 0.53 15.08 -11.44
N LYS A 33 -0.32 14.52 -10.60
CA LYS A 33 0.06 13.50 -9.61
C LYS A 33 -1.12 12.61 -9.25
N ILE A 34 -0.87 11.32 -9.07
CA ILE A 34 -1.81 10.36 -8.49
C ILE A 34 -1.22 9.91 -7.16
N VAL A 35 -1.99 10.03 -6.09
CA VAL A 35 -1.65 9.59 -4.75
C VAL A 35 -2.52 8.40 -4.37
N ASN A 36 -1.89 7.27 -4.07
CA ASN A 36 -2.55 6.11 -3.51
C ASN A 36 -2.14 5.98 -2.04
N LEU A 37 -3.12 6.07 -1.13
CA LEU A 37 -2.95 5.81 0.30
C LEU A 37 -3.49 4.41 0.61
N TYR A 38 -2.58 3.52 1.01
CA TYR A 38 -2.91 2.21 1.54
C TYR A 38 -3.11 2.32 3.03
N VAL A 39 -4.28 1.88 3.49
CA VAL A 39 -4.57 1.69 4.91
C VAL A 39 -4.60 0.19 5.16
N ILE A 40 -3.57 -0.34 5.83
CA ILE A 40 -3.37 -1.77 6.07
C ILE A 40 -3.68 -2.03 7.54
N LYS A 41 -4.81 -2.69 7.80
CA LYS A 41 -5.30 -3.02 9.15
C LYS A 41 -5.05 -4.49 9.41
N MET A 42 -4.49 -4.79 10.58
CA MET A 42 -4.12 -6.14 10.98
C MET A 42 -4.64 -6.40 12.38
N ALA A 43 -5.46 -7.43 12.53
CA ALA A 43 -6.00 -7.86 13.81
C ALA A 43 -5.50 -9.26 14.12
N ARG A 44 -4.95 -9.47 15.32
CA ARG A 44 -4.62 -10.81 15.80
C ARG A 44 -5.90 -11.58 16.08
N LEU A 45 -5.97 -12.82 15.62
CA LEU A 45 -7.02 -13.76 16.03
C LEU A 45 -6.60 -14.30 17.39
N SER A 46 -7.27 -13.87 18.47
CA SER A 46 -7.08 -14.48 19.77
C SER A 46 -7.58 -15.91 19.72
N ASP A 47 -6.74 -16.87 20.11
CA ASP A 47 -7.24 -18.17 20.51
C ASP A 47 -8.27 -17.94 21.62
N PHE A 48 -9.43 -18.58 21.47
CA PHE A 48 -10.58 -18.52 22.38
C PHE A 48 -10.14 -18.29 23.85
N TYR A 49 -10.74 -17.30 24.52
CA TYR A 49 -10.52 -16.90 25.93
C TYR A 49 -9.46 -15.81 26.21
N ALA A 50 -9.62 -14.62 25.64
CA ALA A 50 -9.20 -13.39 26.33
C ALA A 50 -10.14 -12.24 25.93
N SER A 51 -10.64 -11.54 26.94
CA SER A 51 -11.66 -10.48 26.86
C SER A 51 -11.08 -9.10 26.49
N ASP A 52 -10.00 -9.06 25.71
CA ASP A 52 -9.37 -7.80 25.33
C ASP A 52 -9.63 -7.56 23.84
N GLU A 53 -10.05 -6.34 23.50
CA GLU A 53 -10.25 -5.91 22.11
C GLU A 53 -9.04 -6.32 21.26
N PRO A 54 -9.25 -6.85 20.05
CA PRO A 54 -8.14 -7.31 19.22
C PRO A 54 -7.15 -6.16 19.02
N GLU A 55 -5.87 -6.40 19.26
CA GLU A 55 -4.81 -5.43 18.98
C GLU A 55 -4.79 -5.17 17.46
N ILE A 56 -5.29 -3.99 17.04
CA ILE A 56 -5.35 -3.58 15.65
C ILE A 56 -4.11 -2.76 15.33
N ASN A 57 -3.15 -3.39 14.65
CA ASN A 57 -2.02 -2.68 14.06
C ASN A 57 -2.45 -2.07 12.73
N THR A 58 -2.23 -0.77 12.54
CA THR A 58 -2.51 -0.08 11.28
C THR A 58 -1.21 0.48 10.71
N ILE A 59 -0.91 0.11 9.47
CA ILE A 59 0.20 0.71 8.71
C ILE A 59 -0.39 1.52 7.56
N LEU A 60 0.09 2.76 7.43
CA LEU A 60 -0.26 3.64 6.34
C LEU A 60 0.90 3.74 5.35
N VAL A 61 0.61 3.50 4.07
CA VAL A 61 1.62 3.67 3.01
C VAL A 61 1.06 4.59 1.93
N ARG A 62 1.74 5.70 1.70
CA ARG A 62 1.44 6.63 0.62
C ARG A 62 2.39 6.41 -0.55
N ILE A 63 1.83 6.21 -1.73
CA ILE A 63 2.57 6.08 -2.98
C ILE A 63 2.14 7.22 -3.90
N SER A 64 3.07 8.06 -4.31
CA SER A 64 2.84 9.15 -5.25
C SER A 64 3.49 8.85 -6.60
N VAL A 65 2.67 8.87 -7.65
CA VAL A 65 3.08 8.72 -9.04
C VAL A 65 2.83 10.04 -9.76
N THR A 66 3.85 10.57 -10.40
CA THR A 66 3.83 11.79 -11.20
C THR A 66 4.10 11.47 -12.67
N SER A 67 3.82 12.42 -13.56
CA SER A 67 4.19 12.32 -14.96
C SER A 67 5.71 12.06 -15.14
N GLU A 68 6.56 12.68 -14.32
CA GLU A 68 8.00 12.42 -14.35
C GLU A 68 8.36 10.97 -14.00
N ASN A 69 7.62 10.34 -13.09
CA ASN A 69 7.83 8.93 -12.77
C ASN A 69 7.56 8.03 -13.97
N VAL A 70 6.58 8.40 -14.79
CA VAL A 70 6.13 7.64 -15.95
C VAL A 70 7.01 7.91 -17.18
N PHE A 71 7.18 9.17 -17.55
CA PHE A 71 7.83 9.57 -18.81
C PHE A 71 9.34 9.70 -18.70
N LEU A 72 9.86 10.06 -17.51
CA LEU A 72 11.30 10.18 -17.26
C LEU A 72 11.86 8.98 -16.49
N SER A 73 11.04 7.93 -16.28
CA SER A 73 11.41 6.72 -15.52
C SER A 73 11.95 7.03 -14.12
N LYS A 74 11.50 8.13 -13.49
CA LYS A 74 11.90 8.47 -12.12
C LYS A 74 11.23 7.55 -11.11
N ALA A 75 11.91 7.33 -9.99
CA ALA A 75 11.38 6.56 -8.87
C ALA A 75 10.12 7.21 -8.26
N ALA A 76 9.04 6.44 -8.13
CA ALA A 76 7.85 6.86 -7.40
C ALA A 76 8.20 7.13 -5.93
N ALA A 77 7.60 8.18 -5.37
CA ALA A 77 7.77 8.50 -3.96
C ALA A 77 6.89 7.55 -3.13
N ILE A 78 7.50 6.89 -2.15
CA ILE A 78 6.84 5.96 -1.25
C ILE A 78 7.14 6.42 0.17
N GLU A 79 6.08 6.66 0.95
CA GLU A 79 6.14 7.12 2.32
C GLU A 79 5.36 6.16 3.21
N ILE A 80 5.96 5.73 4.32
CA ILE A 80 5.33 4.87 5.32
C ILE A 80 5.07 5.74 6.54
N MET A 81 3.81 5.84 6.96
CA MET A 81 3.40 6.65 8.11
C MET A 81 3.22 5.70 9.30
N GLU A 82 4.32 5.44 10.00
CA GLU A 82 4.33 4.60 11.20
C GLU A 82 4.02 5.39 12.49
N ASP A 83 4.10 6.73 12.46
CA ASP A 83 3.84 7.61 13.61
C ASP A 83 3.56 9.07 13.14
N ILE A 84 3.90 10.08 13.96
CA ILE A 84 3.77 11.52 13.69
C ILE A 84 4.50 11.95 12.41
N PHE A 85 5.61 11.28 12.04
CA PHE A 85 6.42 11.63 10.88
C PHE A 85 6.47 10.50 9.85
N PRO A 86 6.17 10.79 8.57
CA PRO A 86 6.30 9.81 7.51
C PRO A 86 7.77 9.49 7.22
N HIS A 87 8.10 8.21 7.14
CA HIS A 87 9.39 7.70 6.69
C HIS A 87 9.39 7.52 5.17
N LYS A 88 10.41 8.05 4.48
CA LYS A 88 10.60 7.82 3.04
C LYS A 88 11.21 6.45 2.80
N PHE A 89 10.45 5.57 2.15
CA PHE A 89 10.91 4.25 1.80
C PHE A 89 11.93 4.31 0.66
N ASN A 90 13.10 3.72 0.89
CA ASN A 90 14.19 3.68 -0.07
C ASN A 90 14.42 2.25 -0.56
N SER A 91 14.35 2.05 -1.87
CA SER A 91 14.80 0.83 -2.54
C SER A 91 15.97 1.16 -3.47
N LYS A 92 16.95 0.26 -3.52
CA LYS A 92 18.10 0.34 -4.43
C LYS A 92 17.72 0.01 -5.88
N LYS A 93 16.49 -0.48 -6.12
CA LYS A 93 16.00 -0.85 -7.45
C LYS A 93 15.62 0.40 -8.24
N LYS A 94 15.92 0.37 -9.54
CA LYS A 94 15.55 1.43 -10.49
C LYS A 94 14.09 1.30 -10.97
N ASN A 95 13.61 0.07 -11.13
CA ASN A 95 12.26 -0.22 -11.62
C ASN A 95 11.23 -0.09 -10.50
N ASN A 96 10.14 0.67 -10.73
CA ASN A 96 9.10 0.89 -9.73
C ASN A 96 8.35 -0.38 -9.30
N ILE A 97 8.12 -1.36 -10.18
CA ILE A 97 7.51 -2.65 -9.80
C ILE A 97 8.40 -3.38 -8.80
N SER A 98 9.71 -3.49 -9.07
CA SER A 98 10.64 -4.12 -8.11
C SER A 98 10.79 -3.32 -6.82
N ARG A 99 10.62 -1.99 -6.85
CA ARG A 99 10.57 -1.18 -5.62
C ARG A 99 9.32 -1.50 -4.78
N LEU A 100 8.19 -1.83 -5.41
CA LEU A 100 6.97 -2.27 -4.72
C LEU A 100 7.11 -3.68 -4.13
N GLU A 101 7.87 -4.56 -4.78
CA GLU A 101 8.26 -5.86 -4.21
C GLU A 101 9.14 -5.67 -2.96
N ASP A 102 10.14 -4.78 -3.03
CA ASP A 102 10.96 -4.44 -1.87
C ASP A 102 10.11 -3.84 -0.73
N LEU A 103 9.16 -2.94 -1.05
CA LEU A 103 8.21 -2.38 -0.08
C LEU A 103 7.38 -3.49 0.58
N TYR A 104 6.81 -4.41 -0.20
CA TYR A 104 6.03 -5.51 0.33
C TYR A 104 6.86 -6.39 1.28
N ASN A 105 8.10 -6.72 0.91
CA ASN A 105 9.00 -7.49 1.75
C ASN A 105 9.37 -6.74 3.04
N TYR A 106 9.59 -5.43 2.95
CA TYR A 106 9.78 -4.59 4.12
C TYR A 106 8.57 -4.63 5.05
N LEU A 107 7.36 -4.44 4.54
CA LEU A 107 6.14 -4.50 5.34
C LEU A 107 5.96 -5.88 6.01
N CYS A 108 6.25 -6.96 5.30
CA CYS A 108 6.25 -8.32 5.88
C CYS A 108 7.25 -8.45 7.05
N SER A 109 8.42 -7.82 6.95
CA SER A 109 9.41 -7.84 8.04
C SER A 109 8.97 -7.05 9.27
N VAL A 110 8.23 -5.95 9.09
CA VAL A 110 7.69 -5.13 10.18
C VAL A 110 6.62 -5.88 10.97
N VAL A 111 5.75 -6.63 10.29
CA VAL A 111 4.59 -7.26 10.93
C VAL A 111 4.88 -8.65 11.51
N GLY A 112 6.08 -9.19 11.31
CA GLY A 112 6.51 -10.51 11.82
C GLY A 112 5.77 -11.72 11.25
N ASN A 113 4.79 -11.50 10.37
CA ASN A 113 3.98 -12.50 9.68
C ASN A 113 3.92 -12.17 8.18
N SER A 114 3.73 -13.17 7.32
CA SER A 114 3.56 -12.91 5.89
C SER A 114 2.25 -12.16 5.65
N LEU A 115 2.33 -10.95 5.07
CA LEU A 115 1.17 -10.30 4.48
C LEU A 115 0.59 -11.19 3.36
N PRO A 116 -0.70 -11.03 3.01
CA PRO A 116 -1.27 -11.74 1.87
C PRO A 116 -0.61 -11.30 0.56
N LYS A 117 -0.30 -12.25 -0.33
CA LYS A 117 0.33 -11.95 -1.63
C LYS A 117 -0.54 -11.04 -2.51
N GLU A 118 -1.86 -11.12 -2.34
CA GLU A 118 -2.82 -10.25 -3.02
C GLU A 118 -2.61 -8.76 -2.70
N MET A 119 -1.97 -8.44 -1.58
CA MET A 119 -1.56 -7.07 -1.25
C MET A 119 -0.46 -6.59 -2.21
N LEU A 120 0.56 -7.42 -2.51
CA LEU A 120 1.57 -7.10 -3.53
C LEU A 120 0.93 -6.96 -4.92
N GLU A 121 0.00 -7.84 -5.28
CA GLU A 121 -0.73 -7.75 -6.54
C GLU A 121 -1.54 -6.44 -6.61
N SER A 122 -2.12 -6.01 -5.48
CA SER A 122 -2.78 -4.71 -5.36
C SER A 122 -1.80 -3.55 -5.53
N LEU A 123 -0.60 -3.59 -4.95
CA LEU A 123 0.44 -2.55 -5.15
C LEU A 123 0.78 -2.41 -6.64
N VAL A 124 1.04 -3.53 -7.31
CA VAL A 124 1.46 -3.54 -8.71
C VAL A 124 0.32 -3.10 -9.63
N ARG A 125 -0.92 -3.56 -9.38
CA ARG A 125 -2.09 -3.17 -10.17
C ARG A 125 -2.32 -1.66 -10.11
N GLU A 126 -2.35 -1.11 -8.90
CA GLU A 126 -2.61 0.32 -8.68
C GLU A 126 -1.55 1.22 -9.29
N TYR A 127 -0.28 0.80 -9.25
CA TYR A 127 0.79 1.49 -9.95
C TYR A 127 0.60 1.43 -11.48
N LYS A 128 0.26 0.27 -12.04
CA LYS A 128 0.00 0.12 -13.48
C LYS A 128 -1.18 0.96 -13.94
N ASP A 129 -2.26 1.00 -13.16
CA ASP A 129 -3.44 1.81 -13.44
C ASP A 129 -3.08 3.30 -13.46
N ALA A 130 -2.29 3.76 -12.48
CA ALA A 130 -1.78 5.13 -12.46
C ALA A 130 -0.91 5.46 -13.69
N VAL A 131 0.02 4.57 -14.05
CA VAL A 131 0.85 4.71 -15.26
C VAL A 131 -0.02 4.80 -16.52
N ASN A 132 -1.03 3.95 -16.64
CA ASN A 132 -1.94 3.94 -17.79
C ASN A 132 -2.77 5.22 -17.86
N LEU A 133 -3.21 5.75 -16.72
CA LEU A 133 -3.97 7.00 -16.68
C LEU A 133 -3.11 8.18 -17.17
N PHE A 134 -1.86 8.28 -16.75
CA PHE A 134 -0.93 9.28 -17.29
C PHE A 134 -0.72 9.14 -18.80
N LYS A 135 -0.60 7.91 -19.30
CA LYS A 135 -0.43 7.64 -20.73
C LYS A 135 -1.67 7.92 -21.58
N ALA A 136 -2.87 7.80 -21.01
CA ALA A 136 -4.13 8.01 -21.74
C ALA A 136 -4.50 9.49 -21.87
N ILE A 137 -3.93 10.36 -21.03
CA ILE A 137 -4.17 11.81 -20.99
C ILE A 137 -3.13 12.57 -21.85
N THR A 138 -2.08 11.89 -22.34
CA THR A 138 -1.05 12.45 -23.24
C THR A 138 -1.35 12.07 -24.67
#